data_AF-Q9BMA8-F1
#
_entry.id   AF-Q9BMA8-F1
#
_cell.length_a   1.000
_cell.length_b   1.000
_cell.length_c   1.000
_cell.angle_alpha   90.00
_cell.angle_beta   90.00
_cell.angle_gamma   90.00
#
_symmetry.space_group_name_H-M   'P 1'
#
loop_
_entity.id
_entity.type
_entity.pdbx_description
1 polymer ?
#
loop_
_entity_poly.entity_id
_entity_poly.type
_entity_poly.pdbx_seq_one_letter_code
_entity_poly.pdbx_strand_id
1 'polypeptide(L)'
;ICWKIIKGISPQGYDLLERLLDIDFTKRITADEALAHPYFEDLHSPEDEPYRQPVSDKEFEFELYELTTEQLKDMVYVEILLYHLPDFRKEYERKIAENESVIKHILTGQSARLIDPLADDDFPAD
;
A
#
# COMPACT_ATOMS: atom_id res chain seq x y z
N ILE A 1 -4.82 28.59 -6.84
CA ILE A 1 -5.61 28.76 -5.59
C ILE A 1 -4.87 29.79 -4.73
N CYS A 2 -5.53 30.75 -4.10
CA CYS A 2 -4.83 31.70 -3.21
C CYS A 2 -4.79 31.10 -1.80
N TRP A 3 -3.66 30.51 -1.42
CA TRP A 3 -3.51 29.83 -0.12
C TRP A 3 -3.53 30.77 1.09
N LYS A 4 -3.53 32.09 0.89
CA LYS A 4 -3.58 33.15 1.92
C LYS A 4 -4.92 33.26 2.68
N ILE A 5 -5.79 32.26 2.58
CA ILE A 5 -7.09 32.22 3.28
C ILE A 5 -6.92 31.75 4.73
N ILE A 6 -5.93 30.88 5.00
CA ILE A 6 -5.66 30.35 6.34
C ILE A 6 -4.95 31.43 7.15
N LYS A 7 -5.57 31.92 8.23
CA LYS A 7 -4.96 32.95 9.09
C LYS A 7 -4.04 32.31 10.13
N GLY A 8 -2.93 32.99 10.47
CA GLY A 8 -2.06 32.60 11.58
C GLY A 8 -1.00 31.54 11.27
N ILE A 9 -0.80 31.18 10.00
CA ILE A 9 0.27 30.29 9.55
C ILE A 9 1.53 31.10 9.20
N SER A 10 2.71 30.52 9.44
CA SER A 10 4.00 31.14 9.08
C SER A 10 4.19 31.22 7.56
N PRO A 11 5.07 32.11 7.06
CA PRO A 11 5.42 32.18 5.64
C PRO A 11 5.88 30.81 5.08
N GLN A 12 6.69 30.08 5.83
CA GLN A 12 7.16 28.74 5.47
C GLN A 12 6.01 27.72 5.40
N GLY A 13 4.99 27.86 6.25
CA GLY A 13 3.82 27.00 6.21
C GLY A 13 2.94 27.24 4.98
N TYR A 14 2.82 28.51 4.53
CA TYR A 14 2.15 28.79 3.27
C TYR A 14 2.90 28.18 2.07
N ASP A 15 4.23 28.32 2.04
CA ASP A 15 5.07 27.76 0.96
C ASP A 15 4.93 26.24 0.89
N LEU A 16 5.00 25.56 2.03
CA LEU A 16 4.79 24.11 2.11
C LEU A 16 3.40 23.71 1.59
N LEU A 17 2.33 24.39 2.03
CA LEU A 17 0.97 24.09 1.59
C LEU A 17 0.78 24.32 0.10
N GLU A 18 1.39 25.35 -0.46
CA GLU A 18 1.33 25.63 -1.90
C GLU A 18 1.93 24.48 -2.72
N ARG A 19 3.04 23.90 -2.24
CA ARG A 19 3.73 22.78 -2.90
C ARG A 19 3.04 21.43 -2.67
N LEU A 20 2.35 21.25 -1.54
CA LEU A 20 1.57 20.04 -1.23
C LEU A 20 0.22 20.00 -1.96
N LEU A 21 -0.45 21.15 -2.09
CA LEU A 21 -1.81 21.24 -2.58
C LEU A 21 -1.88 21.67 -4.05
N ASP A 22 -0.86 21.35 -4.83
CA ASP A 22 -0.92 21.51 -6.29
C ASP A 22 -1.97 20.53 -6.88
N ILE A 23 -2.76 21.06 -7.81
CA ILE A 23 -3.76 20.30 -8.59
C ILE A 23 -3.04 19.34 -9.53
N ASP A 24 -1.91 19.75 -10.10
CA ASP A 24 -1.06 18.91 -10.91
C ASP A 24 -0.23 18.01 -9.98
N PHE A 25 -0.60 16.74 -9.93
CA PHE A 25 0.08 15.76 -9.07
C PHE A 25 1.57 15.60 -9.43
N THR A 26 1.97 15.90 -10.66
CA THR A 26 3.37 15.81 -11.08
C THR A 26 4.24 16.95 -10.54
N LYS A 27 3.60 18.04 -10.10
CA LYS A 27 4.27 19.20 -9.48
C LYS A 27 4.22 19.15 -7.96
N ARG A 28 3.42 18.26 -7.39
CA ARG A 28 3.34 18.06 -5.96
C ARG A 28 4.69 17.58 -5.44
N ILE A 29 5.17 18.24 -4.39
CA ILE A 29 6.39 17.85 -3.69
C ILE A 29 6.26 16.41 -3.15
N THR A 30 7.35 15.64 -3.17
CA THR A 30 7.40 14.30 -2.60
C THR A 30 7.42 14.34 -1.06
N ALA A 31 7.17 13.20 -0.41
CA ALA A 31 7.24 13.12 1.05
C ALA A 31 8.65 13.47 1.58
N ASP A 32 9.70 12.97 0.92
CA ASP A 32 11.10 13.22 1.30
C ASP A 32 11.46 14.71 1.17
N GLU A 33 11.09 15.34 0.05
CA GLU A 33 11.29 16.77 -0.15
C GLU A 33 10.47 17.63 0.82
N ALA A 34 9.29 17.15 1.23
CA ALA A 34 8.46 17.83 2.23
C ALA A 34 9.07 17.73 3.63
N LEU A 35 9.67 16.60 4.02
CA LEU A 35 10.38 16.44 5.29
C LEU A 35 11.61 17.36 5.37
N ALA A 36 12.35 17.52 4.27
CA ALA A 36 13.48 18.44 4.16
C ALA A 36 13.08 19.93 4.04
N HIS A 37 11.78 20.26 4.13
CA HIS A 37 11.29 21.63 3.97
C HIS A 37 11.68 22.50 5.18
N PRO A 38 12.03 23.80 4.99
CA PRO A 38 12.36 24.72 6.09
C PRO A 38 11.26 24.91 7.15
N TYR A 39 10.04 24.46 6.87
CA TYR A 39 8.95 24.47 7.84
C TYR A 39 9.17 23.42 8.95
N PHE A 40 9.88 22.33 8.66
CA PHE A 40 10.20 21.25 9.59
C PHE A 40 11.67 21.25 10.03
N GLU A 41 12.44 22.31 9.78
CA GLU A 41 13.88 22.36 10.08
C GLU A 41 14.20 21.99 11.55
N ASP A 42 13.34 22.42 12.48
CA ASP A 42 13.49 22.13 13.92
C ASP A 42 13.19 20.66 14.30
N LEU A 43 12.58 19.90 13.40
CA LEU A 43 12.14 18.52 13.61
C LEU A 43 12.81 17.50 12.67
N HIS A 44 13.36 17.96 11.55
CA HIS A 44 13.91 17.10 10.52
C HIS A 44 15.16 16.39 11.02
N SER A 45 15.14 15.05 10.97
CA SER A 45 16.23 14.19 11.43
C SER A 45 16.37 13.01 10.47
N PRO A 46 17.32 13.07 9.52
CA PRO A 46 17.51 12.00 8.54
C PRO A 46 17.78 10.62 9.15
N GLU A 47 18.40 10.58 10.33
CA GLU A 47 18.65 9.35 11.08
C GLU A 47 17.39 8.71 11.69
N ASP A 48 16.37 9.52 12.03
CA ASP A 48 15.09 9.06 12.60
C ASP A 48 13.98 8.95 11.53
N GLU A 49 14.31 9.13 10.24
CA GLU A 49 13.41 9.05 9.09
C GLU A 49 13.77 7.86 8.15
N PRO A 50 13.58 6.60 8.58
CA PRO A 50 13.94 5.44 7.78
C PRO A 50 12.98 5.24 6.60
N TYR A 51 13.54 4.82 5.46
CA TYR A 51 12.76 4.36 4.31
C TYR A 51 12.67 2.83 4.25
N ARG A 52 11.61 2.33 3.62
CA ARG A 52 11.46 0.90 3.31
C ARG A 52 12.01 0.60 1.93
N GLN A 53 12.61 -0.58 1.75
CA GLN A 53 12.89 -1.10 0.41
C GLN A 53 11.58 -1.26 -0.38
N PRO A 54 11.60 -1.06 -1.71
CA PRO A 54 10.43 -1.29 -2.54
C PRO A 54 9.88 -2.70 -2.34
N VAL A 55 8.56 -2.78 -2.18
CA VAL A 55 7.83 -4.05 -2.09
C VAL A 55 7.66 -4.60 -3.52
N SER A 56 7.69 -5.91 -3.69
CA SER A 56 7.53 -6.50 -5.03
C SER A 56 6.10 -6.33 -5.54
N ASP A 57 5.94 -6.05 -6.84
CA ASP A 57 4.62 -6.01 -7.50
C ASP A 57 3.85 -7.33 -7.32
N LYS A 58 4.57 -8.44 -7.10
CA LYS A 58 3.95 -9.76 -6.83
C LYS A 58 3.20 -9.83 -5.51
N GLU A 59 3.56 -9.00 -4.54
CA GLU A 59 2.82 -8.91 -3.27
C GLU A 59 1.47 -8.21 -3.46
N PHE A 60 1.32 -7.42 -4.53
CA PHE A 60 0.07 -6.72 -4.90
C PHE A 60 -0.69 -7.43 -6.03
N GLU A 61 -0.28 -8.63 -6.43
CA GLU A 61 -0.93 -9.37 -7.54
C GLU A 61 -2.42 -9.62 -7.30
N PHE A 62 -2.86 -9.66 -6.04
CA PHE A 62 -4.26 -9.84 -5.66
C PHE A 62 -5.17 -8.69 -6.12
N GLU A 63 -4.66 -7.47 -6.25
CA GLU A 63 -5.46 -6.31 -6.70
C GLU A 63 -5.89 -6.42 -8.18
N LEU A 64 -5.26 -7.33 -8.94
CA LEU A 64 -5.60 -7.59 -10.33
C LEU A 64 -6.83 -8.51 -10.49
N TYR A 65 -7.38 -9.04 -9.41
CA TYR A 65 -8.45 -10.03 -9.43
C TYR A 65 -9.62 -9.61 -8.53
N GLU A 66 -10.83 -9.93 -8.96
CA GLU A 66 -12.01 -9.94 -8.09
C GLU A 66 -11.98 -11.23 -7.29
N LEU A 67 -11.71 -11.12 -5.99
CA LEU A 67 -11.58 -12.25 -5.08
C LEU A 67 -12.85 -12.41 -4.25
N THR A 68 -13.31 -13.65 -4.10
CA THR A 68 -14.44 -13.94 -3.20
C THR A 68 -14.03 -13.78 -1.75
N THR A 69 -15.03 -13.65 -0.87
CA THR A 69 -14.82 -13.61 0.58
C THR A 69 -14.02 -14.82 1.10
N GLU A 70 -14.25 -16.01 0.53
CA GLU A 70 -13.48 -17.22 0.89
C GLU A 70 -12.02 -17.16 0.42
N GLN A 71 -11.74 -16.60 -0.76
CA GLN A 71 -10.37 -16.40 -1.23
C GLN A 71 -9.62 -15.35 -0.38
N LEU A 72 -10.31 -14.30 0.08
CA LEU A 72 -9.74 -13.33 1.00
C LEU A 72 -9.41 -13.97 2.37
N LYS A 73 -10.27 -14.87 2.86
CA LYS A 73 -9.97 -15.66 4.09
C LYS A 73 -8.72 -16.52 3.91
N ASP A 74 -8.55 -17.16 2.76
CA ASP A 74 -7.34 -17.93 2.45
C ASP A 74 -6.09 -17.03 2.43
N MET A 75 -6.19 -15.81 1.90
CA MET A 75 -5.08 -14.85 1.94
C MET A 75 -4.71 -14.45 3.37
N VAL A 76 -5.70 -14.14 4.21
CA VAL A 76 -5.46 -13.84 5.64
C VAL A 76 -4.80 -15.04 6.34
N TYR A 77 -5.21 -16.26 6.00
CA TYR A 77 -4.58 -17.46 6.52
C TYR A 77 -3.11 -17.59 6.06
N VAL A 78 -2.81 -17.28 4.80
CA VAL A 78 -1.42 -17.22 4.29
C VAL A 78 -0.58 -16.24 5.10
N GLU A 79 -1.09 -15.05 5.44
CA GLU A 79 -0.39 -14.08 6.29
C GLU A 79 -0.07 -14.63 7.69
N ILE A 80 -1.02 -15.35 8.30
CA ILE A 80 -0.80 -16.05 9.58
C ILE A 80 0.34 -17.07 9.44
N LEU A 81 0.36 -17.85 8.34
CA LEU A 81 1.44 -18.80 8.08
C LEU A 81 2.79 -18.12 7.86
N LEU A 82 2.85 -17.02 7.12
CA LEU A 82 4.08 -16.23 6.92
C LEU A 82 4.64 -15.73 8.25
N TYR A 83 3.77 -15.29 9.16
CA TYR A 83 4.19 -14.84 10.49
C TYR A 83 4.73 -15.98 11.37
N HIS A 84 4.05 -17.12 11.40
CA HIS A 84 4.35 -18.20 12.35
C HIS A 84 5.32 -19.27 11.85
N LEU A 85 5.45 -19.48 10.53
CA LEU A 85 6.22 -20.59 9.95
C LEU A 85 7.39 -20.08 9.11
N PRO A 86 8.63 -20.10 9.65
CA PRO A 86 9.81 -19.58 8.95
C PRO A 86 10.09 -20.25 7.60
N ASP A 87 9.84 -21.56 7.48
CA ASP A 87 10.09 -22.27 6.23
C ASP A 87 9.06 -21.93 5.15
N PHE A 88 7.81 -21.64 5.55
CA PHE A 88 6.79 -21.15 4.64
C PHE A 88 7.16 -19.76 4.12
N ARG A 89 7.63 -18.87 5.00
CA ARG A 89 8.15 -17.54 4.62
C ARG A 89 9.29 -17.62 3.62
N LYS A 90 10.30 -18.47 3.84
CA LYS A 90 11.44 -18.63 2.91
C LYS A 90 10.98 -19.03 1.51
N GLU A 91 10.03 -19.96 1.42
CA GLU A 91 9.48 -20.41 0.14
C GLU A 91 8.66 -19.30 -0.55
N TYR A 92 7.90 -18.53 0.22
CA TYR A 92 7.17 -17.37 -0.29
C TYR A 92 8.11 -16.29 -0.85
N GLU A 93 9.15 -15.93 -0.09
CA GLU A 93 10.18 -14.97 -0.52
C GLU A 93 10.94 -15.47 -1.76
N ARG A 94 11.21 -16.78 -1.85
CA ARG A 94 11.81 -17.40 -3.04
C ARG A 94 10.95 -17.19 -4.28
N LYS A 95 9.63 -17.43 -4.18
CA LYS A 95 8.69 -17.21 -5.29
C LYS A 95 8.68 -15.75 -5.74
N ILE A 96 8.69 -14.81 -4.80
CA ILE A 96 8.77 -13.38 -5.11
C ILE A 96 10.07 -13.07 -5.85
N ALA A 97 11.21 -13.58 -5.37
CA ALA A 97 12.51 -13.38 -5.99
C ALA A 97 12.60 -13.97 -7.41
N GLU A 98 11.87 -15.06 -7.68
CA GLU A 98 11.74 -15.69 -8.99
C GLU A 98 10.64 -15.07 -9.87
N ASN A 99 10.01 -13.98 -9.40
CA ASN A 99 8.89 -13.31 -10.06
C ASN A 99 7.70 -14.24 -10.36
N GLU A 100 7.49 -15.23 -9.49
CA GLU A 100 6.36 -16.14 -9.56
C GLU A 100 5.13 -15.56 -8.85
N SER A 101 3.95 -16.03 -9.25
CA SER A 101 2.70 -15.68 -8.57
C SER A 101 2.63 -16.34 -7.19
N VAL A 102 2.41 -15.53 -6.15
CA VAL A 102 2.26 -16.01 -4.78
C VAL A 102 0.83 -16.45 -4.47
N ILE A 103 -0.17 -15.92 -5.19
CA ILE A 103 -1.59 -16.22 -4.98
C ILE A 103 -2.17 -17.26 -5.95
N LYS A 104 -1.40 -17.78 -6.90
CA LYS A 104 -1.89 -18.76 -7.90
C LYS A 104 -2.67 -19.93 -7.29
N HIS A 105 -2.24 -20.40 -6.12
CA HIS A 105 -2.89 -21.50 -5.41
C HIS A 105 -4.26 -21.13 -4.82
N ILE A 106 -4.48 -19.85 -4.48
CA ILE A 106 -5.75 -19.28 -4.02
C ILE A 106 -6.71 -19.09 -5.21
N LEU A 107 -6.19 -18.59 -6.32
CA LEU A 107 -6.97 -18.39 -7.55
C LEU A 107 -7.49 -19.70 -8.15
N THR A 108 -6.69 -20.76 -8.07
CA THR A 108 -7.04 -22.08 -8.62
C THR A 108 -7.58 -23.07 -7.59
N GLY A 109 -7.66 -22.63 -6.33
CA GLY A 109 -8.08 -23.42 -5.19
C GLY A 109 -9.56 -23.77 -5.19
N GLN A 110 -9.97 -24.60 -4.22
CA GLN A 110 -11.37 -24.99 -4.07
C GLN A 110 -12.24 -23.82 -3.57
N SER A 111 -11.65 -22.92 -2.76
CA SER A 111 -12.32 -21.73 -2.20
C SER A 111 -12.80 -20.76 -3.28
N ALA A 112 -12.13 -20.72 -4.45
CA ALA A 112 -12.57 -19.95 -5.61
C ALA A 112 -13.95 -20.37 -6.16
N ARG A 113 -14.47 -21.53 -5.74
CA ARG A 113 -15.78 -22.07 -6.16
C ARG A 113 -16.85 -21.88 -5.10
N LEU A 114 -16.48 -21.36 -3.92
CA LEU A 114 -17.41 -21.09 -2.83
C LEU A 114 -17.89 -19.65 -2.98
N ILE A 115 -19.22 -19.51 -3.03
CA ILE A 115 -19.92 -18.23 -3.02
C ILE A 115 -20.60 -18.15 -1.66
N ASP A 116 -20.26 -17.15 -0.85
CA ASP A 116 -21.00 -16.89 0.39
C ASP A 116 -22.30 -16.16 0.01
N PRO A 117 -23.49 -16.77 0.17
CA PRO A 117 -24.75 -16.14 -0.20
C PRO A 117 -25.09 -14.92 0.67
N LEU A 118 -24.34 -14.67 1.75
CA LEU A 118 -24.47 -13.50 2.61
C LEU A 118 -23.43 -12.41 2.29
N ALA A 119 -22.44 -12.68 1.43
CA ALA A 119 -21.48 -11.68 1.01
C ALA A 119 -22.09 -10.84 -0.12
N ASP A 120 -22.26 -9.55 0.15
CA ASP A 120 -22.82 -8.58 -0.80
C ASP A 120 -21.99 -8.45 -2.10
N ASP A 121 -20.70 -8.81 -2.05
CA ASP A 121 -19.73 -8.67 -3.14
C ASP A 121 -19.44 -9.97 -3.92
N ASP A 122 -19.94 -11.13 -3.47
CA ASP A 122 -19.68 -12.44 -4.10
C ASP A 122 -20.67 -12.77 -5.24
N PHE A 123 -21.59 -11.85 -5.58
CA PHE A 123 -22.56 -12.07 -6.65
C PHE A 123 -21.92 -11.89 -8.03
N PRO A 124 -22.15 -12.81 -8.99
CA PRO A 124 -21.65 -12.63 -10.34
C PRO A 124 -22.23 -11.36 -10.97
N ALA A 125 -21.39 -10.57 -11.63
CA ALA A 125 -21.85 -9.45 -12.45
C ALA A 125 -22.80 -9.96 -13.55
N ASP A 126 -23.97 -9.32 -13.66
CA ASP A 126 -25.02 -9.60 -14.65
C ASP A 126 -24.53 -9.54 -16.11
#